data_AF-B2TGW2-F1
#
_entry.id   AF-B2TGW2-F1
#
_cell.length_a   1.000
_cell.length_b   1.000
_cell.length_c   1.000
_cell.angle_alpha   90.00
_cell.angle_beta   90.00
_cell.angle_gamma   90.00
#
_symmetry.space_group_name_H-M   'P 1'
#
loop_
_entity.id
_entity.type
_entity.pdbx_description
1 polymer ?
#
loop_
_entity_poly.entity_id
_entity_poly.type
_entity_poly.pdbx_seq_one_letter_code
_entity_poly.pdbx_strand_id
1 'polypeptide(L)' 'MQKNLSTEERFALVTEKVSQLRKELEALGVESSFFYRTPGSARTPVGYLLIGETPADIEAARAEKRVW' A
#
# COMPACT_ATOMS: atom_id res chain seq x y z
N MET A 1 24.81 -4.06 13.44
CA MET A 1 23.79 -4.79 14.21
C MET A 1 22.43 -4.36 13.69
N GLN A 2 21.71 -5.18 12.92
CA GLN A 2 20.36 -4.83 12.49
C GLN A 2 19.45 -4.84 13.73
N LYS A 3 18.89 -3.68 14.08
CA LYS A 3 17.91 -3.56 15.16
C LYS A 3 16.66 -4.31 14.70
N ASN A 4 16.28 -5.38 15.42
CA ASN A 4 15.01 -6.06 15.16
C ASN A 4 13.88 -5.13 15.57
N LEU A 5 13.20 -4.55 14.59
CA LEU A 5 12.07 -3.66 14.79
C LEU A 5 10.85 -4.47 15.25
N SER A 6 10.10 -3.92 16.20
CA SER A 6 8.78 -4.42 16.56
C SER A 6 7.84 -4.37 15.34
N THR A 7 6.72 -5.09 15.41
CA THR A 7 5.71 -5.03 14.34
C THR A 7 5.16 -3.61 14.17
N GLU A 8 4.97 -2.88 15.27
CA GLU A 8 4.51 -1.50 15.25
C GLU A 8 5.56 -0.56 14.63
N GLU A 9 6.84 -0.72 15.01
CA GLU A 9 7.93 0.07 14.42
C GLU A 9 8.04 -0.18 12.90
N ARG A 10 7.86 -1.43 12.46
CA ARG A 10 7.82 -1.77 11.03
C ARG A 10 6.63 -1.13 10.31
N PHE A 11 5.45 -1.15 10.92
CA PHE A 11 4.25 -0.56 10.34
C PHE A 11 4.35 0.97 10.24
N ALA A 12 4.88 1.62 11.28
CA ALA A 12 5.14 3.05 11.29
C ALA A 12 6.14 3.44 10.19
N LEU A 13 7.24 2.68 10.06
CA LEU A 13 8.24 2.91 9.02
C LEU A 13 7.66 2.76 7.61
N VAL A 14 6.89 1.71 7.34
CA VAL A 14 6.23 1.51 6.04
C VAL A 14 5.28 2.67 5.74
N THR A 15 4.49 3.09 6.72
CA THR A 15 3.54 4.20 6.57
C THR A 15 4.26 5.51 6.26
N GLU A 16 5.36 5.80 6.95
CA GLU A 16 6.21 6.96 6.68
C GLU A 16 6.74 6.94 5.24
N LYS A 17 7.34 5.82 4.82
CA LYS A 17 7.94 5.70 3.48
C LYS A 17 6.91 5.78 2.35
N VAL A 18 5.74 5.15 2.53
CA VAL A 18 4.65 5.26 1.57
C VAL A 18 4.13 6.71 1.50
N SER A 19 3.98 7.38 2.64
CA SER A 19 3.56 8.79 2.68
C SER A 19 4.55 9.69 1.95
N GLN A 20 5.85 9.48 2.14
CA GLN A 20 6.90 10.20 1.42
C GLN A 20 6.81 9.96 -0.08
N LEU A 21 6.77 8.70 -0.52
CA LEU A 21 6.71 8.35 -1.94
C LEU A 21 5.48 8.94 -2.63
N ARG A 22 4.33 8.96 -1.97
CA ARG A 22 3.11 9.57 -2.53
C ARG A 22 3.25 11.07 -2.75
N LYS A 23 3.92 11.79 -1.84
CA LYS A 23 4.23 13.22 -2.03
C LYS A 23 5.19 13.46 -3.19
N GLU A 24 6.19 12.59 -3.35
CA GLU A 24 7.12 12.66 -4.48
C GLU A 24 6.40 12.43 -5.81
N LEU A 25 5.47 11.45 -5.87
CA LEU A 25 4.63 11.20 -7.04
C LEU A 25 3.69 12.37 -7.35
N GLU A 26 3.05 12.95 -6.33
CA GLU A 26 2.20 14.13 -6.48
C GLU A 26 2.98 15.33 -7.03
N ALA A 27 4.22 15.56 -6.55
CA ALA A 27 5.10 16.60 -7.07
C ALA A 27 5.51 16.39 -8.54
N LEU A 28 5.47 15.15 -9.03
CA LEU A 28 5.67 14.80 -10.44
C LEU A 28 4.38 14.85 -11.26
N GLY A 29 3.24 15.24 -10.66
CA GLY A 29 1.94 15.28 -11.31
C GLY A 29 1.30 13.90 -11.50
N VAL A 30 1.73 12.90 -10.74
CA VAL A 30 1.23 11.52 -10.84
C VAL A 30 0.29 11.22 -9.69
N GLU A 31 -0.95 10.85 -10.01
CA GLU A 31 -1.92 10.41 -9.01
C GLU A 31 -1.53 9.06 -8.41
N SER A 32 -1.77 8.90 -7.10
CA SER A 32 -1.49 7.66 -6.39
C SER A 32 -2.51 7.34 -5.30
N SER A 33 -2.84 6.06 -5.17
CA SER A 33 -3.77 5.52 -4.18
C SER A 33 -3.10 4.44 -3.36
N PHE A 34 -3.28 4.48 -2.03
CA PHE A 34 -2.73 3.49 -1.11
C PHE A 34 -3.81 2.88 -0.21
N PHE A 35 -3.81 1.56 -0.06
CA PHE A 35 -4.71 0.84 0.84
C PHE A 35 -4.13 -0.51 1.29
N TYR A 36 -4.63 -1.03 2.41
CA TYR A 36 -4.32 -2.37 2.89
C TYR A 36 -5.45 -3.35 2.56
N ARG A 37 -5.10 -4.59 2.18
CA ARG A 37 -6.05 -5.70 2.02
C ARG A 37 -5.48 -6.99 2.60
N THR A 38 -6.34 -7.91 2.99
CA THR A 38 -5.93 -9.28 3.36
C THR A 38 -6.54 -10.26 2.35
N PRO A 39 -5.83 -10.61 1.26
CA PRO A 39 -6.27 -11.65 0.34
C PRO A 39 -6.58 -12.95 1.08
N GLY A 40 -7.51 -13.76 0.59
CA GLY A 40 -7.93 -15.01 1.27
C GLY A 40 -6.77 -15.96 1.59
N SER A 41 -5.72 -15.95 0.77
CA SER A 41 -4.50 -16.75 0.91
C SER A 41 -3.40 -16.09 1.75
N ALA A 42 -3.54 -14.82 2.14
CA ALA A 42 -2.50 -14.08 2.84
C ALA A 42 -2.61 -14.29 4.36
N ARG A 43 -1.48 -14.62 4.99
CA ARG A 43 -1.37 -14.76 6.46
C ARG A 43 -1.37 -13.41 7.19
N THR A 44 -1.17 -12.31 6.47
CA THR A 44 -1.10 -10.95 7.01
C THR A 44 -1.68 -9.95 6.00
N PRO A 45 -2.14 -8.77 6.45
CA PRO A 45 -2.50 -7.68 5.54
C PRO A 45 -1.33 -7.30 4.61
N VAL A 46 -1.65 -7.00 3.36
CA VAL A 46 -0.75 -6.58 2.29
C VAL A 46 -1.12 -5.16 1.88
N GLY A 47 -0.13 -4.27 1.80
CA GLY A 47 -0.31 -2.91 1.32
C GLY A 47 -0.19 -2.81 -0.20
N TYR A 48 -1.05 -2.00 -0.82
CA TYR A 48 -1.08 -1.76 -2.26
C TYR A 48 -0.87 -0.27 -2.50
N LEU A 49 0.12 0.09 -3.33
CA LEU A 49 0.33 1.43 -3.84
C LEU A 49 0.11 1.40 -5.36
N LEU A 50 -0.96 2.07 -5.80
CA LEU A 50 -1.33 2.21 -7.20
C LEU A 50 -0.90 3.59 -7.71
N ILE A 51 -0.32 3.65 -8.90
CA ILE A 51 0.31 4.84 -9.47
C ILE A 51 -0.17 5.02 -10.91
N GLY A 52 -0.76 6.17 -11.23
CA GLY A 52 -1.25 6.47 -12.58
C GLY A 52 -2.48 5.66 -13.01
N GLU A 53 -3.14 4.99 -12.05
CA GLU A 53 -4.34 4.18 -12.28
C GLU A 53 -5.59 5.05 -12.35
N THR A 54 -6.56 4.65 -13.17
CA THR A 54 -7.86 5.34 -13.23
C THR A 54 -8.71 5.01 -11.99
N PRO A 55 -9.78 5.79 -11.72
CA PRO A 55 -10.74 5.43 -10.67
C PRO A 55 -11.32 4.01 -10.83
N ALA A 56 -11.51 3.53 -12.08
CA ALA A 56 -12.02 2.19 -12.34
C ALA A 56 -11.00 1.10 -11.95
N ASP A 57 -9.73 1.32 -12.22
CA ASP A 57 -8.64 0.40 -11.85
C ASP A 57 -8.45 0.35 -10.32
N ILE A 58 -8.59 1.50 -9.66
CA ILE A 58 -8.56 1.59 -8.18
C ILE A 58 -9.71 0.79 -7.58
N GLU A 59 -10.94 0.96 -8.09
CA GLU A 59 -12.09 0.22 -7.60
C GLU A 59 -11.99 -1.28 -7.92
N ALA A 60 -11.46 -1.66 -9.08
CA ALA A 60 -11.19 -3.07 -9.41
C ALA A 60 -10.18 -3.69 -8.44
N ALA A 61 -9.08 -2.98 -8.14
CA ALA A 61 -8.06 -3.45 -7.19
C ALA A 61 -8.58 -3.54 -5.75
N ARG A 62 -9.54 -2.69 -5.37
CA ARG A 62 -10.28 -2.77 -4.09
C ARG A 62 -11.29 -3.93 -4.07
N ALA A 63 -11.95 -4.18 -5.20
CA ALA A 63 -12.99 -5.18 -5.35
C ALA A 63 -12.45 -6.60 -5.51
N GLU A 64 -11.18 -6.77 -5.92
CA GLU A 64 -10.50 -8.06 -6.04
C GLU A 64 -10.43 -8.75 -4.66
N LYS A 65 -11.49 -9.52 -4.35
CA LYS A 65 -11.70 -10.26 -3.10
C LYS A 65 -11.62 -11.76 -3.35
N ARG A 66 -10.85 -12.41 -2.48
CA ARG A 66 -10.97 -13.82 -2.03
C ARG A 66 -11.32 -14.82 -3.13
N VAL A 67 -10.29 -15.28 -3.85
CA VAL A 67 -10.35 -16.66 -4.37
C VAL A 67 -10.03 -17.56 -3.17
N TRP A 68 -11.01 -18.37 -2.79
CA TRP A 68 -11.01 -19.27 -1.62
C TRP A 68 -9.92 -20.33 -1.70
#